data_AF-A0A916RIR5-F1
#
_entry.id   AF-A0A916RIR5-F1
#
_cell.length_a   1.000
_cell.length_b   1.000
_cell.length_c   1.000
_cell.angle_alpha   90.00
_cell.angle_beta   90.00
_cell.angle_gamma   90.00
#
_symmetry.space_group_name_H-M   'P 1'
#
loop_
_entity.id
_entity.type
_entity.pdbx_description
1 polymer ?
#
loop_
_entity_poly.entity_id
_entity_poly.type
_entity_poly.pdbx_seq_one_letter_code
_entity_poly.pdbx_strand_id
1 'polypeptide(L)' 'MKSDFAAAKVLLELTREELCGDDPTSEKMRDVIDLVIQALTRAQKRGREAQVIPFPTHTAAS' A
#
# COMPACT_ATOMS: atom_id res chain seq x y z
N MET A 1 -17.03 0.58 -3.91
CA MET A 1 -16.66 0.62 -2.48
C MET A 1 -15.26 1.22 -2.40
N LYS A 2 -15.13 2.50 -2.02
CA LYS A 2 -13.81 3.14 -1.83
C LYS A 2 -13.22 2.55 -0.57
N SER A 3 -12.42 1.51 -0.69
CA SER A 3 -11.63 1.03 0.44
C SER A 3 -10.46 2.02 0.59
N ASP A 4 -10.45 2.80 1.67
CA ASP A 4 -9.36 3.72 2.01
C ASP A 4 -8.15 2.94 2.55
N PHE A 5 -7.55 2.12 1.69
CA PHE A 5 -6.34 1.36 2.01
C PHE A 5 -5.18 2.26 2.41
N ALA A 6 -5.16 3.51 1.95
CA ALA A 6 -4.19 4.51 2.37
C ALA A 6 -4.34 4.88 3.86
N ALA A 7 -5.57 5.15 4.33
CA ALA A 7 -5.84 5.45 5.73
C ALA A 7 -5.52 4.25 6.63
N ALA A 8 -5.91 3.04 6.21
CA ALA A 8 -5.59 1.81 6.94
C ALA A 8 -4.07 1.58 7.06
N LYS A 9 -3.30 1.85 5.98
CA LYS A 9 -1.84 1.74 5.99
C LYS A 9 -1.21 2.70 7.00
N VAL A 10 -1.63 3.96 7.04
CA VAL A 10 -1.12 4.96 8.00
C VAL A 10 -1.36 4.53 9.44
N LEU A 11 -2.55 4.03 9.77
CA LEU A 11 -2.86 3.57 11.13
C LEU A 11 -2.01 2.35 11.54
N LEU A 12 -1.73 1.44 10.60
CA LEU A 12 -0.87 0.29 10.85
C LEU A 12 0.59 0.71 11.05
N GLU A 13 1.09 1.65 10.25
CA GLU A 13 2.44 2.21 10.42
C GLU A 13 2.58 2.84 11.81
N LEU A 14 1.61 3.65 12.24
CA LEU A 14 1.59 4.21 13.60
C LEU A 14 1.55 3.13 14.69
N THR A 15 0.68 2.13 14.55
CA THR A 15 0.55 1.04 15.53
C THR A 15 1.86 0.27 15.69
N ARG A 16 2.59 0.07 14.58
CA ARG A 16 3.90 -0.59 14.58
C ARG A 16 4.95 0.22 15.35
N GLU A 17 4.95 1.55 15.19
CA GLU A 17 5.88 2.45 15.88
C GLU A 17 5.61 2.51 17.38
N GLU A 18 4.34 2.49 17.78
CA GLU A 18 3.94 2.48 19.20
C GLU A 18 4.24 1.14 19.90
N LEU A 19 4.36 0.04 19.16
CA LEU A 19 4.83 -1.26 19.65
C LEU A 19 6.36 -1.30 19.81
N CYS A 20 6.89 -0.33 20.56
CA CYS A 20 8.33 -0.17 20.80
C CYS A 20 8.90 -1.08 21.88
N GLY A 21 8.07 -1.91 22.53
CA GLY A 21 8.52 -2.87 23.53
C GLY A 21 9.47 -3.92 22.95
N ASP A 22 10.54 -4.21 23.68
CA ASP A 22 11.48 -5.31 23.40
C ASP A 22 10.97 -6.68 23.87
N ASP A 23 9.69 -6.78 24.25
CA ASP A 23 9.10 -8.06 24.59
C ASP A 23 8.77 -8.89 23.34
N PRO A 24 8.84 -10.23 23.41
CA PRO A 24 8.58 -11.10 22.26
C PRO A 24 7.18 -10.94 21.65
N THR A 25 6.20 -10.44 22.41
CA THR A 25 4.85 -10.21 21.89
C THR A 25 4.84 -8.97 21.01
N SER A 26 5.47 -7.88 21.46
CA SER A 26 5.62 -6.64 20.69
C SER A 26 6.40 -6.88 19.40
N GLU A 27 7.48 -7.66 19.42
CA GLU A 27 8.21 -8.08 18.20
C GLU A 27 7.31 -8.84 17.22
N LYS A 28 6.65 -9.89 17.70
CA LYS A 28 5.75 -10.70 16.88
C LYS A 28 4.59 -9.88 16.30
N MET A 29 4.10 -8.91 17.06
CA MET A 29 3.00 -8.06 16.62
C MET A 29 3.45 -7.07 15.54
N ARG A 30 4.69 -6.54 15.63
CA ARG A 30 5.32 -5.74 14.56
C ARG A 30 5.45 -6.55 13.27
N ASP A 31 5.88 -7.82 13.33
CA ASP A 31 5.97 -8.71 12.16
C ASP A 31 4.62 -8.93 11.48
N VAL A 32 3.56 -9.15 12.27
CA VAL A 32 2.20 -9.32 11.75
C VAL A 32 1.73 -8.04 11.07
N ILE A 33 1.98 -6.87 11.67
CA ILE A 33 1.62 -5.58 11.09
C ILE A 33 2.35 -5.36 9.75
N ASP A 34 3.63 -5.69 9.67
CA ASP A 34 4.42 -5.60 8.43
C ASP A 34 3.83 -6.47 7.31
N LEU A 35 3.37 -7.68 7.64
CA LEU A 35 2.69 -8.56 6.68
C LEU A 35 1.38 -7.95 6.15
N VAL A 36 0.59 -7.34 7.04
CA VAL A 36 -0.67 -6.68 6.65
C VAL A 36 -0.41 -5.45 5.77
N ILE A 37 0.56 -4.61 6.11
CA ILE A 37 0.97 -3.47 5.28
C ILE A 37 1.38 -3.93 3.88
N GLN A 38 2.13 -5.03 3.79
CA GLN A 38 2.52 -5.60 2.50
C GLN A 38 1.31 -6.09 1.70
N ALA A 39 0.36 -6.78 2.34
CA ALA A 39 -0.86 -7.24 1.68
C ALA A 39 -1.71 -6.08 1.14
N LEU A 40 -1.87 -5.02 1.94
CA LEU A 40 -2.57 -3.79 1.53
C LEU A 40 -1.89 -3.11 0.35
N THR A 41 -0.56 -3.06 0.35
CA THR A 41 0.22 -2.48 -0.75
C THR A 41 0.01 -3.27 -2.05
N ARG A 42 -0.03 -4.60 -1.98
CA ARG A 42 -0.33 -5.47 -3.14
C ARG A 42 -1.76 -5.28 -3.63
N ALA A 43 -2.74 -5.18 -2.72
CA ALA A 43 -4.13 -4.93 -3.07
C ALA A 43 -4.32 -3.59 -3.79
N GLN A 44 -3.68 -2.51 -3.29
CA GLN A 44 -3.69 -1.20 -3.94
C GLN A 44 -3.09 -1.22 -5.35
N LYS A 45 -1.97 -1.95 -5.55
CA LYS A 45 -1.37 -2.11 -6.87
C LYS A 45 -2.29 -2.86 -7.84
N ARG A 46 -2.96 -3.92 -7.38
CA ARG A 46 -3.88 -4.72 -8.21
C ARG A 46 -5.14 -3.95 -8.63
N GLY A 47 -5.62 -3.03 -7.79
CA GLY A 47 -6.80 -2.21 -8.11
C GLY A 47 -6.51 -1.03 -9.05
N ARG A 48 -5.26 -0.60 -9.20
CA ARG A 48 -4.84 0.34 -10.24
C ARG A 48 -4.53 -0.46 -11.51
N GLU A 49 -5.55 -0.69 -12.35
CA GLU A 49 -5.26 -1.01 -13.75
C GLU A 49 -4.34 0.09 -14.30
N ALA A 50 -3.19 -0.31 -14.83
CA ALA A 50 -2.24 0.62 -15.39
C ALA A 50 -2.95 1.40 -16.51
N GLN A 51 -3.11 2.70 -16.31
CA GLN A 51 -3.70 3.57 -17.31
C GLN A 51 -2.69 3.68 -18.45
N VAL A 52 -2.89 2.90 -19.51
CA VAL A 52 -2.07 2.97 -20.72
C VAL A 52 -2.40 4.29 -21.40
N ILE A 53 -1.46 5.24 -21.35
CA ILE A 53 -1.58 6.50 -22.07
C ILE A 53 -1.08 6.25 -23.50
N PRO A 54 -1.95 6.34 -24.53
CA PRO A 54 -1.50 6.18 -25.91
C PRO A 54 -0.53 7.30 -26.28
N PHE A 55 0.56 6.94 -26.96
CA PHE A 55 1.53 7.91 -27.46
C PHE A 55 0.87 8.78 -28.54
N PRO A 56 0.99 10.11 -28.49
CA PRO A 56 0.36 10.99 -29.47
C PRO A 56 0.99 10.74 -30.84
N THR A 57 0.22 10.13 -31.74
CA THR A 57 0.56 10.00 -33.16
C THR A 57 0.17 11.32 -33.82
N HIS A 58 1.14 12.23 -33.94
CA HIS A 58 1.01 13.42 -34.75
C HIS A 58 1.08 13.02 -36.22
N THR A 59 -0.01 12.49 -36.78
CA THR A 59 -0.15 12.39 -38.23
C THR A 59 -0.74 13.70 -38.73
N ALA A 60 0.13 14.72 -38.75
CA ALA A 60 -0.08 15.96 -39.49
C ALA A 60 0.88 15.95 -40.68
N ALA A 61 0.40 15.44 -41.81
CA ALA A 61 0.88 15.68 -43.18
C ALA A 61 -0.14 14.95 -44.07
N SER A 62 -1.11 15.66 -44.65
CA SER A 62 -1.02 16.34 -45.97
C SER A 62 -0.95 15.35 -47.12
#